data_AF-A0A443LML8-F1
#
_entry.id   AF-A0A443LML8-F1
#
_cell.length_a   1.000
_cell.length_b   1.000
_cell.length_c   1.000
_cell.angle_alpha   90.00
_cell.angle_beta   90.00
_cell.angle_gamma   90.00
#
_symmetry.space_group_name_H-M   'P 1'
#
loop_
_entity.id
_entity.type
_entity.pdbx_description
1 polymer ?
#
loop_
_entity_poly.entity_id
_entity_poly.type
_entity_poly.pdbx_seq_one_letter_code
_entity_poly.pdbx_strand_id
1 'polypeptide(L)'
;MVTRIEKIEGGKIVQTAEPDKDGYYHCYPEGQTMAKYMTRCSNLDEAAEFLTTNKRGRIRMNPDWSLIVDNIHIDGKPRESL
;
A
#
# COMPACT_ATOMS: atom_id res chain seq x y z
N MET A 1 6.90 6.51 -12.44
CA MET A 1 6.41 7.36 -11.34
C MET A 1 5.00 6.94 -11.06
N VAL A 2 4.79 6.40 -9.87
CA VAL A 2 3.48 5.94 -9.40
C VAL A 2 2.67 7.13 -8.93
N THR A 3 1.43 7.22 -9.40
CA THR A 3 0.54 8.33 -9.11
C THR A 3 -0.48 8.00 -8.03
N ARG A 4 -0.84 6.71 -7.91
CA ARG A 4 -1.78 6.23 -6.90
C ARG A 4 -1.58 4.76 -6.59
N ILE A 5 -1.84 4.41 -5.34
CA ILE A 5 -1.96 3.02 -4.88
C ILE A 5 -3.32 2.93 -4.19
N GLU A 6 -4.13 1.96 -4.62
CA GLU A 6 -5.56 1.91 -4.33
C GLU A 6 -5.96 0.49 -3.95
N LYS A 7 -6.93 0.35 -3.06
CA LYS A 7 -7.67 -0.89 -2.90
C LYS A 7 -8.90 -0.82 -3.81
N ILE A 8 -9.00 -1.74 -4.77
CA ILE A 8 -10.11 -1.79 -5.71
C ILE A 8 -10.89 -3.09 -5.53
N GLU A 9 -12.14 -2.98 -5.10
CA GLU A 9 -13.05 -4.12 -4.90
C GLU A 9 -14.24 -3.99 -5.85
N GLY A 10 -14.49 -5.03 -6.66
CA GLY A 10 -15.59 -5.01 -7.64
C GLY A 10 -15.50 -3.85 -8.64
N GLY A 11 -14.28 -3.41 -8.99
CA GLY A 11 -14.03 -2.28 -9.89
C GLY A 11 -14.21 -0.90 -9.26
N LYS A 12 -14.45 -0.82 -7.94
CA LYS A 12 -14.58 0.46 -7.21
C LYS A 12 -13.38 0.68 -6.31
N ILE A 13 -12.85 1.91 -6.32
CA ILE A 13 -11.85 2.35 -5.35
C ILE A 13 -12.55 2.45 -3.99
N VAL A 14 -12.14 1.61 -3.05
CA VAL A 14 -12.68 1.62 -1.68
C VAL A 14 -11.73 2.31 -0.71
N GLN A 15 -10.41 2.22 -0.97
CA GLN A 15 -9.38 2.83 -0.14
C GLN A 15 -8.18 3.29 -0.97
N THR A 16 -7.45 4.28 -0.49
CA THR A 16 -6.28 4.89 -1.15
C THR A 16 -5.10 4.95 -0.19
N ALA A 17 -3.89 4.71 -0.69
CA ALA A 17 -2.68 4.95 0.08
C ALA A 17 -2.46 6.46 0.18
N GLU A 18 -2.32 6.95 1.41
CA GLU A 18 -1.99 8.34 1.71
C GLU A 18 -0.83 8.37 2.71
N PRO A 19 0.03 9.40 2.66
CA PRO A 19 1.10 9.54 3.62
C PRO A 19 0.53 9.90 5.00
N ASP A 20 1.25 9.52 6.05
CA ASP A 20 0.94 9.96 7.40
C ASP A 20 1.26 11.45 7.60
N LYS A 21 1.04 11.95 8.82
CA LYS A 21 1.33 13.34 9.20
C LYS A 21 2.80 13.75 9.00
N ASP A 22 3.72 12.78 8.97
CA ASP A 22 5.16 12.98 8.81
C ASP A 22 5.59 12.79 7.33
N GLY A 23 4.64 12.52 6.42
CA GLY A 23 4.87 12.37 4.99
C GLY A 23 5.18 10.94 4.53
N TYR A 24 5.02 9.93 5.39
CA TYR A 24 5.41 8.55 5.09
C TYR A 24 4.23 7.61 4.88
N TYR A 25 4.36 6.73 3.89
CA TYR A 25 3.48 5.59 3.70
C TYR A 25 3.93 4.43 4.58
N HIS A 26 2.98 3.80 5.26
CA HIS A 26 3.26 2.74 6.23
C HIS A 26 3.14 1.37 5.56
N CYS A 27 4.27 0.80 5.18
CA CYS A 27 4.37 -0.53 4.58
C CYS A 27 4.78 -1.57 5.62
N TYR A 28 4.26 -2.79 5.53
CA TYR A 28 4.52 -3.87 6.47
C TYR A 28 4.84 -5.16 5.72
N PRO A 29 5.86 -5.91 6.14
CA PRO A 29 6.13 -7.23 5.60
C PRO A 29 4.96 -8.19 5.80
N GLU A 30 4.99 -9.32 5.08
CA GLU A 30 3.99 -10.37 5.22
C GLU A 30 3.81 -10.80 6.68
N GLY A 31 2.55 -10.94 7.09
CA GLY A 31 2.19 -11.39 8.44
C GLY A 31 2.39 -10.35 9.55
N GLN A 32 3.10 -9.24 9.28
CA GLN A 32 3.38 -8.24 10.29
C GLN A 32 2.27 -7.19 10.40
N THR A 33 2.01 -6.76 11.64
CA THR A 33 1.02 -5.73 11.98
C THR A 33 1.56 -4.70 12.98
N MET A 34 2.68 -5.02 13.65
CA MET A 34 3.27 -4.15 14.67
C MET A 34 4.11 -3.04 14.05
N ALA A 35 4.03 -1.83 14.60
CA ALA A 35 4.77 -0.66 14.14
C ALA A 35 6.29 -0.85 14.07
N LYS A 36 6.88 -1.71 14.93
CA LYS A 36 8.33 -1.98 14.91
C LYS A 36 8.83 -2.69 13.63
N TYR A 37 7.93 -3.32 12.89
CA TYR A 37 8.25 -3.99 11.62
C TYR A 37 7.84 -3.15 10.41
N MET A 38 7.37 -1.93 10.63
CA MET A 38 6.92 -1.03 9.58
C MET A 38 8.13 -0.48 8.82
N THR A 39 8.07 -0.59 7.50
CA THR A 39 8.93 0.15 6.58
C THR A 39 8.25 1.48 6.26
N ARG A 40 8.97 2.58 6.47
CA ARG A 40 8.54 3.91 6.04
C ARG A 40 8.92 4.09 4.57
N CYS A 41 7.92 4.21 3.71
CA CYS A 41 8.12 4.58 2.31
C CYS A 41 7.87 6.08 2.17
N SER A 42 8.80 6.83 1.59
CA SER A 42 8.78 8.29 1.54
C SER A 42 7.89 8.84 0.42
N ASN A 43 7.48 7.98 -0.51
CA ASN A 43 6.66 8.31 -1.66
C ASN A 43 5.95 7.05 -2.19
N LEU A 44 5.09 7.22 -3.20
CA LEU A 44 4.35 6.13 -3.82
C LEU A 44 5.23 5.19 -4.66
N ASP A 45 6.33 5.66 -5.23
CA ASP A 45 7.26 4.79 -5.98
C ASP A 45 7.92 3.76 -5.05
N GLU A 46 8.44 4.21 -3.89
CA GLU A 46 8.99 3.33 -2.85
C GLU A 46 7.93 2.37 -2.28
N ALA A 47 6.70 2.87 -2.05
CA ALA A 47 5.61 2.03 -1.58
C ALA A 47 5.23 0.96 -2.62
N ALA A 48 5.21 1.32 -3.90
CA ALA A 48 4.94 0.38 -4.99
C ALA A 48 6.05 -0.67 -5.11
N GLU A 49 7.33 -0.26 -5.09
CA GLU A 49 8.48 -1.17 -5.09
C GLU A 49 8.42 -2.16 -3.92
N PHE A 50 8.07 -1.67 -2.72
CA PHE A 50 7.88 -2.52 -1.55
C PHE A 50 6.80 -3.58 -1.80
N LEU A 51 5.63 -3.17 -2.33
CA LEU A 51 4.48 -4.04 -2.55
C LEU A 51 4.65 -5.01 -3.73
N THR A 52 5.44 -4.65 -4.74
CA THR A 52 5.76 -5.54 -5.86
C THR A 52 6.82 -6.56 -5.47
N THR A 53 7.82 -6.16 -4.67
CA THR A 53 8.86 -7.06 -4.13
C THR A 53 8.30 -8.00 -3.07
N ASN A 54 7.40 -7.50 -2.21
CA ASN A 54 6.74 -8.27 -1.17
C ASN A 54 5.28 -8.49 -1.57
N LYS A 55 5.02 -9.53 -2.38
CA LYS A 55 3.68 -9.83 -2.91
C LYS A 55 2.60 -10.10 -1.86
N ARG A 56 2.98 -10.34 -0.60
CA ARG A 56 2.06 -10.43 0.56
C ARG A 56 2.30 -9.36 1.61
N GLY A 57 3.11 -8.36 1.26
CA GLY A 57 3.29 -7.14 2.03
C GLY A 57 1.98 -6.35 2.10
N ARG A 58 1.91 -5.47 3.09
CA ARG A 58 0.72 -4.73 3.45
C ARG A 58 1.02 -3.25 3.49
N ILE A 59 0.01 -2.42 3.31
CA ILE A 59 0.13 -0.96 3.38
C ILE A 59 -1.07 -0.36 4.11
N ARG A 60 -0.87 0.72 4.86
CA ARG A 60 -1.98 1.48 5.45
C ARG A 60 -2.67 2.33 4.38
N MET A 61 -3.99 2.28 4.33
CA MET A 61 -4.81 3.04 3.39
C MET A 61 -5.98 3.72 4.08
N ASN A 62 -6.45 4.82 3.50
CA ASN A 62 -7.63 5.57 3.92
C ASN A 62 -8.86 5.23 3.08
N PRO A 63 -10.08 5.37 3.62
CA PRO A 63 -10.39 5.75 5.00
C PRO A 63 -9.97 4.69 6.04
N ASP A 64 -9.91 5.13 7.30
CA ASP A 64 -9.69 4.34 8.53
C ASP A 64 -8.26 3.85 8.80
N TRP A 65 -7.27 4.28 8.01
CA TRP A 65 -5.90 3.82 8.15
C TRP A 65 -5.81 2.28 8.22
N SER A 66 -6.59 1.58 7.39
CA SER A 66 -6.69 0.12 7.43
C SER A 66 -5.44 -0.52 6.88
N LEU A 67 -5.01 -1.63 7.46
CA LEU A 67 -3.87 -2.40 6.95
C LEU A 67 -4.34 -3.32 5.82
N ILE A 68 -4.01 -2.96 4.58
CA ILE A 68 -4.48 -3.64 3.38
C ILE A 68 -3.42 -4.61 2.88
N VAL A 69 -3.85 -5.82 2.58
CA VAL A 69 -3.01 -6.86 1.98
C VAL A 69 -3.52 -7.31 0.62
N ASP A 70 -4.82 -7.24 0.35
CA ASP A 70 -5.41 -7.75 -0.89
C ASP A 70 -6.04 -6.65 -1.72
N ASN A 71 -6.29 -6.94 -3.00
CA ASN A 71 -6.92 -6.04 -3.97
C ASN A 71 -6.17 -4.72 -4.16
N ILE A 72 -4.85 -4.75 -3.97
CA ILE A 72 -3.97 -3.59 -4.12
C ILE A 72 -3.66 -3.39 -5.61
N HIS A 73 -3.96 -2.20 -6.09
CA HIS A 73 -3.71 -1.76 -7.45
C HIS A 73 -2.74 -0.59 -7.44
N ILE A 74 -1.77 -0.61 -8.34
CA ILE A 74 -0.79 0.45 -8.58
C ILE A 74 -1.12 1.04 -9.94
N ASP A 75 -1.49 2.33 -9.96
CA ASP A 75 -1.99 3.03 -11.16
C ASP A 75 -3.10 2.25 -11.90
N GLY A 76 -4.00 1.63 -11.13
CA GLY A 76 -5.13 0.85 -11.65
C GLY A 76 -4.80 -0.56 -12.12
N LYS A 77 -3.56 -1.03 -12.01
CA LYS A 77 -3.17 -2.42 -12.30
C LYS A 77 -3.00 -3.23 -11.02
N PRO A 78 -3.52 -4.46 -10.93
CA PRO A 78 -3.24 -5.33 -9.80
C PRO A 78 -1.73 -5.47 -9.60
N ARG A 79 -1.24 -5.35 -8.36
CA ARG A 79 0.21 -5.45 -8.07
C ARG A 79 0.78 -6.83 -8.44
N GLU A 80 -0.05 -7.85 -8.53
CA GLU A 80 0.31 -9.22 -8.92
C GLU A 80 0.65 -9.30 -10.41
N SER A 81 0.21 -8.34 -11.22
CA SER A 81 0.47 -8.24 -12.65
C SER A 81 1.67 -7.34 -13.01
N LEU A 82 2.41 -6.87 -12.00
CA LEU A 82 3.60 -6.02 -12.12
C LEU A 82 4.84 -6.79 -11.65
#